data_AF-A0A0F9IAV5-F1
#
_entry.id   AF-A0A0F9IAV5-F1
#
_cell.length_a   1.000
_cell.length_b   1.000
_cell.length_c   1.000
_cell.angle_alpha   90.00
_cell.angle_beta   90.00
_cell.angle_gamma   90.00
#
_symmetry.space_group_name_H-M   'P 1'
#
loop_
_entity.id
_entity.type
_entity.pdbx_description
1 polymer ?
#
loop_
_entity_poly.entity_id
_entity_poly.type
_entity_poly.pdbx_seq_one_letter_code
_entity_poly.pdbx_strand_id
1 'polypeptide(L)'
;MSSRMRDEWLIFGGGPTVKEYKDQILRYIELNDPVVVGTNWMPKWIMPEYHVIVNRKNYARYKKNLRGIKVGASKIKNLDIYLDIDNKYPAKRGYFKMGDKIKMAGATVGMYALAFAIQEGAKLISMVGFDGFKDPQKTHWYRTEQNWKRCQWQQQCTKDILKNVSKLFPIKILTPTVFEEYYEGF
;
A
#
# COMPACT_ATOMS: atom_id res chain seq x y z
N MET A 1 24.79 -16.59 7.30
CA MET A 1 23.35 -16.85 7.14
C MET A 1 22.95 -16.36 5.75
N SER A 2 22.61 -17.28 4.85
CA SER A 2 22.13 -16.93 3.50
C SER A 2 20.74 -16.31 3.62
N SER A 3 20.60 -15.00 3.41
CA SER A 3 19.28 -14.38 3.34
C SER A 3 18.59 -14.90 2.09
N ARG A 4 17.62 -15.80 2.24
CA ARG A 4 16.71 -16.13 1.16
C ARG A 4 16.01 -14.82 0.79
N MET A 5 16.23 -14.30 -0.42
CA MET A 5 15.43 -13.18 -0.88
C MET A 5 13.98 -13.64 -0.88
N ARG A 6 13.12 -12.89 -0.18
CA ARG A 6 11.68 -13.15 -0.19
C ARG A 6 11.11 -12.50 -1.43
N ASP A 7 10.57 -13.35 -2.30
CA ASP A 7 10.05 -12.96 -3.61
C ASP A 7 8.70 -12.24 -3.51
N GLU A 8 7.92 -12.54 -2.45
CA GLU A 8 6.61 -11.97 -2.23
C GLU A 8 6.64 -10.81 -1.22
N TRP A 9 5.92 -9.74 -1.57
CA TRP A 9 5.73 -8.57 -0.74
C TRP A 9 4.24 -8.37 -0.44
N LEU A 10 3.87 -8.34 0.85
CA LEU A 10 2.51 -8.14 1.33
C LEU A 10 2.30 -6.69 1.77
N ILE A 11 1.47 -5.96 1.03
CA ILE A 11 1.21 -4.54 1.24
C ILE A 11 -0.11 -4.34 1.98
N PHE A 12 -0.06 -3.57 3.06
CA PHE A 12 -1.23 -3.18 3.84
C PHE A 12 -1.77 -1.82 3.40
N GLY A 13 -3.01 -1.84 2.92
CA GLY A 13 -3.86 -0.67 2.76
C GLY A 13 -4.57 -0.26 4.05
N GLY A 14 -5.42 0.77 3.93
CA GLY A 14 -6.16 1.34 5.06
C GLY A 14 -7.58 0.81 5.23
N GLY A 15 -8.05 -0.08 4.36
CA GLY A 15 -9.45 -0.54 4.30
C GLY A 15 -9.90 -1.36 5.53
N PRO A 16 -11.20 -1.32 5.88
CA PRO A 16 -11.80 -2.12 6.95
C PRO A 16 -11.47 -3.61 6.93
N THR A 17 -11.31 -4.21 5.75
CA THR A 17 -11.12 -5.66 5.63
C THR A 17 -9.85 -6.15 6.33
N VAL A 18 -8.86 -5.27 6.58
CA VAL A 18 -7.67 -5.59 7.38
C VAL A 18 -8.05 -6.10 8.77
N LYS A 19 -9.07 -5.52 9.40
CA LYS A 19 -9.54 -5.98 10.72
C LYS A 19 -10.44 -7.20 10.62
N GLU A 20 -11.28 -7.26 9.58
CA GLU A 20 -12.27 -8.33 9.39
C GLU A 20 -11.61 -9.67 9.05
N TYR A 21 -10.49 -9.63 8.33
CA TYR A 21 -9.73 -10.81 7.89
C TYR A 21 -8.43 -11.01 8.69
N LYS A 22 -8.38 -10.52 9.93
CA LYS A 22 -7.17 -10.53 10.77
C LYS A 22 -6.53 -11.91 10.84
N ASP A 23 -7.31 -12.96 11.13
CA ASP A 23 -6.77 -14.29 11.39
C ASP A 23 -6.27 -14.95 10.09
N GLN A 24 -6.95 -14.72 8.97
CA GLN A 24 -6.50 -15.16 7.65
C GLN A 24 -5.22 -14.45 7.22
N ILE A 25 -5.11 -13.14 7.47
CA ILE A 25 -3.89 -12.36 7.21
C ILE A 25 -2.71 -12.91 8.03
N LEU A 26 -2.91 -13.15 9.33
CA LEU A 26 -1.87 -13.68 10.20
C LEU A 26 -1.40 -15.06 9.75
N ARG A 27 -2.34 -15.95 9.43
CA ARG A 27 -2.04 -17.28 8.88
C ARG A 27 -1.31 -17.20 7.55
N TYR A 28 -1.69 -16.28 6.67
CA TYR A 28 -1.02 -16.05 5.39
C TYR A 28 0.43 -15.63 5.57
N ILE A 29 0.70 -14.71 6.50
CA ILE A 29 2.06 -14.25 6.81
C ILE A 29 2.89 -15.40 7.38
N GLU A 30 2.32 -16.20 8.28
CA GLU A 30 3.01 -17.36 8.89
C GLU A 30 3.40 -18.41 7.84
N LEU A 31 2.49 -18.73 6.91
CA LEU A 31 2.70 -19.79 5.92
C LEU A 31 3.60 -19.38 4.75
N ASN A 32 3.50 -18.12 4.30
CA ASN A 32 4.19 -17.66 3.10
C ASN A 32 5.44 -16.82 3.38
N ASP A 33 5.61 -16.36 4.63
CA ASP A 33 6.70 -15.47 5.05
C ASP A 33 6.98 -14.34 4.03
N PRO A 34 5.99 -13.48 3.69
CA PRO A 34 6.21 -12.38 2.75
C PRO A 34 6.94 -11.22 3.45
N VAL A 35 7.57 -10.33 2.67
CA VAL A 35 8.01 -9.03 3.19
C VAL A 35 6.78 -8.17 3.50
N VAL A 36 6.58 -7.81 4.77
CA VAL A 36 5.39 -7.04 5.17
C VAL A 36 5.64 -5.53 5.09
N VAL A 37 4.86 -4.85 4.25
CA VAL A 37 4.90 -3.40 4.07
C VAL A 37 3.64 -2.73 4.62
N GLY A 38 3.81 -1.94 5.68
CA GLY A 38 2.76 -1.14 6.29
C GLY A 38 2.60 0.23 5.65
N THR A 39 1.41 0.81 5.78
CA THR A 39 1.16 2.20 5.37
C THR A 39 0.40 2.98 6.44
N ASN A 40 0.69 4.27 6.57
CA ASN A 40 0.04 5.20 7.51
C ASN A 40 -0.11 4.67 8.95
N TRP A 41 -1.28 4.10 9.26
CA TRP A 41 -1.57 3.51 10.56
C TRP A 41 -1.65 2.00 10.38
N MET A 42 -0.96 1.28 11.26
CA MET A 42 -0.87 -0.18 11.22
C MET A 42 -1.50 -0.78 12.49
N PRO A 43 -2.19 -1.93 12.37
CA PRO A 43 -2.74 -2.63 13.53
C PRO A 43 -1.63 -3.05 14.49
N LYS A 44 -1.90 -3.00 15.79
CA LYS A 44 -0.89 -3.35 16.80
C LYS A 44 -0.40 -4.79 16.69
N TRP A 45 -1.20 -5.67 16.10
CA TRP A 45 -0.92 -7.09 15.88
C TRP A 45 -0.12 -7.38 14.60
N ILE A 46 0.27 -6.35 13.83
CA ILE A 46 1.23 -6.47 12.74
C ILE A 46 2.51 -5.71 13.08
N MET A 47 3.65 -6.32 12.78
CA MET A 47 4.96 -5.69 12.74
C MET A 47 5.41 -5.63 11.27
N PRO A 48 5.25 -4.50 10.58
CA PRO A 48 5.79 -4.37 9.23
C PRO A 48 7.31 -4.24 9.29
N GLU A 49 7.98 -4.75 8.27
CA GLU A 49 9.41 -4.52 8.07
C GLU A 49 9.67 -3.13 7.50
N TYR A 50 8.84 -2.72 6.55
CA TYR A 50 8.88 -1.39 5.96
C TYR A 50 7.57 -0.66 6.22
N HIS A 51 7.64 0.62 6.53
CA HIS A 51 6.46 1.44 6.79
C HIS A 51 6.50 2.70 5.95
N VAL A 52 5.64 2.71 4.92
CA VAL A 52 5.61 3.74 3.90
C VAL A 52 4.72 4.89 4.33
N ILE A 53 5.27 6.11 4.27
CA ILE A 53 4.57 7.34 4.58
C ILE A 53 4.96 8.50 3.65
N VAL A 54 3.96 9.10 3.01
CA VAL A 54 4.20 10.11 1.95
C VAL A 54 3.53 11.45 2.22
N ASN A 55 2.70 11.53 3.25
CA ASN A 55 2.00 12.76 3.63
C ASN A 55 2.52 13.29 4.97
N ARG A 56 3.01 14.53 4.99
CA ARG A 56 3.53 15.18 6.21
C ARG A 56 2.50 15.27 7.34
N LYS A 57 1.23 15.53 7.04
CA LYS A 57 0.15 15.61 8.05
C LYS A 57 -0.09 14.23 8.68
N ASN A 58 -0.14 13.18 7.86
CA ASN A 58 -0.25 11.80 8.36
C ASN A 58 0.98 11.42 9.17
N TYR A 59 2.19 11.81 8.75
CA TYR A 59 3.41 11.56 9.52
C TYR A 59 3.34 12.21 10.90
N ALA A 60 2.99 13.49 10.99
CA ALA A 60 2.82 14.16 12.27
C ALA A 60 1.79 13.46 13.18
N ARG A 61 0.70 12.96 12.59
CA ARG A 61 -0.39 12.27 13.30
C ARG A 61 -0.03 10.86 13.76
N TYR A 62 0.73 10.11 12.97
CA TYR A 62 0.95 8.67 13.17
C TYR A 62 2.38 8.31 13.54
N LYS A 63 3.34 9.26 13.61
CA LYS A 63 4.77 8.98 13.86
C LYS A 63 5.06 8.08 15.07
N LYS A 64 4.25 8.16 16.14
CA LYS A 64 4.39 7.32 17.35
C LYS A 64 3.97 5.85 17.12
N ASN A 65 3.21 5.59 16.07
CA ASN A 65 2.72 4.27 15.69
C ASN A 65 3.48 3.67 14.50
N LEU A 66 4.44 4.40 13.92
CA LEU A 66 5.32 3.87 12.89
C LEU A 66 6.25 2.82 13.52
N ARG A 67 6.47 1.74 12.78
CA ARG A 67 7.21 0.54 13.18
C ARG A 67 7.98 0.03 11.96
N GLY A 68 9.05 -0.71 12.16
CA GLY A 68 9.94 -1.10 11.07
C GLY A 68 10.72 0.07 10.49
N ILE A 69 11.33 -0.16 9.33
CA ILE A 69 12.11 0.80 8.54
C ILE A 69 11.14 1.83 7.94
N LYS A 70 11.33 3.11 8.25
CA LYS A 70 10.48 4.20 7.79
C LYS A 70 10.89 4.63 6.39
N VAL A 71 9.98 4.42 5.45
CA VAL A 71 10.18 4.75 4.04
C VAL A 71 9.25 5.89 3.67
N GLY A 72 9.72 6.87 2.91
CA GLY A 72 8.81 7.97 2.55
C GLY A 72 9.35 9.01 1.60
N ALA A 73 8.51 10.01 1.31
CA ALA A 73 8.87 11.09 0.39
C ALA A 73 9.93 12.01 1.01
N SER A 74 10.86 12.52 0.18
CA SER A 74 11.97 13.43 0.55
C SER A 74 11.56 14.66 1.37
N LYS A 75 10.30 15.07 1.24
CA LYS A 75 9.74 16.19 2.01
C LYS A 75 9.55 15.85 3.50
N ILE A 76 9.58 14.60 3.93
CA ILE A 76 9.41 14.20 5.34
C ILE A 76 10.81 13.99 5.96
N LYS A 77 11.06 14.55 7.14
CA LYS A 77 12.33 14.38 7.86
C LYS A 77 12.30 13.10 8.72
N ASN A 78 13.48 12.59 9.09
CA ASN A 78 13.65 11.43 9.98
C ASN A 78 13.01 10.15 9.42
N LEU A 79 13.33 9.88 8.16
CA LEU A 79 13.04 8.62 7.47
C LEU A 79 14.34 7.85 7.32
N ASP A 80 14.24 6.52 7.32
CA ASP A 80 15.37 5.62 7.12
C ASP A 80 15.68 5.48 5.63
N ILE A 81 14.63 5.48 4.77
CA ILE A 81 14.73 5.40 3.32
C ILE A 81 13.87 6.49 2.66
N TYR A 82 14.44 7.13 1.63
CA TYR A 82 13.74 8.09 0.79
C TYR A 82 13.31 7.46 -0.53
N LEU A 83 12.01 7.55 -0.83
CA LEU A 83 11.44 7.08 -2.09
C LEU A 83 11.94 7.92 -3.26
N ASP A 84 12.49 7.26 -4.27
CA ASP A 84 12.84 7.89 -5.55
C ASP A 84 11.73 7.64 -6.59
N ILE A 85 10.59 8.29 -6.37
CA ILE A 85 9.37 8.16 -7.17
C ILE A 85 8.90 9.55 -7.61
N ASP A 86 8.70 9.73 -8.92
CA ASP A 86 8.12 10.94 -9.50
C ASP A 86 6.60 10.80 -9.54
N ASN A 87 5.91 11.41 -8.55
CA ASN A 87 4.45 11.36 -8.48
C ASN A 87 3.81 12.73 -8.71
N LYS A 88 2.94 12.83 -9.71
CA LYS A 88 2.07 13.98 -9.94
C LYS A 88 0.78 13.84 -9.12
N TYR A 89 0.64 14.64 -8.07
CA TYR A 89 -0.54 14.61 -7.19
C TYR A 89 -1.02 16.03 -6.79
N PRO A 90 -2.33 16.34 -6.91
CA PRO A 90 -3.39 15.50 -7.46
C PRO A 90 -3.29 15.36 -9.00
N ALA A 91 -4.01 14.39 -9.57
CA ALA A 91 -4.07 14.11 -11.01
C ALA A 91 -5.50 13.83 -11.45
N LYS A 92 -5.81 13.83 -12.75
CA LYS A 92 -7.18 13.48 -13.22
C LYS A 92 -7.42 11.97 -13.32
N ARG A 93 -6.36 11.20 -13.58
CA ARG A 93 -6.37 9.74 -13.73
C ARG A 93 -5.14 9.16 -13.05
N GLY A 94 -5.22 7.89 -12.69
CA GLY A 94 -4.06 7.15 -12.23
C GLY A 94 -3.15 6.80 -13.39
N TYR A 95 -1.87 6.66 -13.09
CA TYR A 95 -0.87 6.28 -14.07
C TYR A 95 0.31 5.63 -13.36
N PHE A 96 0.91 4.64 -14.00
CA PHE A 96 2.18 4.05 -13.58
C PHE A 96 3.05 3.78 -14.80
N LYS A 97 4.33 4.14 -14.71
CA LYS A 97 5.34 3.78 -15.71
C LYS A 97 6.69 3.53 -15.05
N MET A 98 7.30 2.42 -15.41
CA MET A 98 8.72 2.16 -15.16
C MET A 98 9.61 2.90 -16.16
N GLY A 99 10.77 3.31 -15.68
CA GLY A 99 11.88 3.92 -16.40
C GLY A 99 13.03 4.11 -15.42
N ASP A 100 13.94 5.05 -15.68
CA ASP A 100 15.03 5.40 -14.74
C ASP A 100 14.52 5.72 -13.33
N LYS A 101 13.30 6.26 -13.26
CA LYS A 101 12.50 6.40 -12.04
C LYS A 101 11.09 5.89 -12.29
N ILE A 102 10.45 5.36 -11.24
CA ILE A 102 9.02 5.08 -11.30
C ILE A 102 8.26 6.40 -11.35
N LYS A 103 7.43 6.55 -12.38
CA LYS A 103 6.52 7.68 -12.55
C LYS A 103 5.11 7.25 -12.20
N MET A 104 4.44 8.02 -11.35
CA MET A 104 3.06 7.82 -10.95
C MET A 104 2.22 9.09 -11.02
N ALA A 105 0.90 8.93 -11.08
CA ALA A 105 -0.02 10.04 -10.92
C ALA A 105 -1.23 9.62 -10.07
N GLY A 106 -1.71 10.50 -9.20
CA GLY A 106 -2.89 10.21 -8.37
C GLY A 106 -2.69 9.11 -7.31
N ALA A 107 -1.44 8.70 -7.06
CA ALA A 107 -1.09 7.59 -6.19
C ALA A 107 -1.48 7.84 -4.71
N THR A 108 -2.16 6.85 -4.11
CA THR A 108 -2.34 6.76 -2.66
C THR A 108 -1.06 6.22 -2.00
N VAL A 109 -0.97 6.27 -0.66
CA VAL A 109 0.20 5.69 0.05
C VAL A 109 0.39 4.20 -0.25
N GLY A 110 -0.70 3.45 -0.46
CA GLY A 110 -0.63 2.04 -0.85
C GLY A 110 0.03 1.85 -2.22
N MET A 111 -0.20 2.76 -3.16
CA MET A 111 0.46 2.75 -4.47
C MET A 111 1.95 3.13 -4.37
N TYR A 112 2.32 4.00 -3.43
CA TYR A 112 3.73 4.25 -3.12
C TYR A 112 4.41 3.02 -2.51
N ALA A 113 3.73 2.28 -1.63
CA ALA A 113 4.26 1.04 -1.10
C ALA A 113 4.43 -0.03 -2.18
N LEU A 114 3.52 -0.08 -3.15
CA LEU A 114 3.63 -0.95 -4.32
C LEU A 114 4.83 -0.58 -5.19
N ALA A 115 5.00 0.71 -5.49
CA ALA A 115 6.15 1.17 -6.26
C ALA A 115 7.47 0.90 -5.53
N PHE A 116 7.49 1.08 -4.21
CA PHE A 116 8.65 0.74 -3.37
C PHE A 116 8.97 -0.75 -3.45
N ALA A 117 7.99 -1.64 -3.27
CA ALA A 117 8.21 -3.09 -3.39
C ALA A 117 8.80 -3.48 -4.76
N ILE A 118 8.33 -2.84 -5.84
CA ILE A 118 8.89 -3.04 -7.19
C ILE A 118 10.36 -2.59 -7.26
N GLN A 119 10.70 -1.43 -6.69
CA GLN A 119 12.09 -0.94 -6.67
C GLN A 119 13.02 -1.87 -5.88
N GLU A 120 12.51 -2.47 -4.81
CA GLU A 120 13.25 -3.44 -3.97
C GLU A 120 13.27 -4.85 -4.57
N GLY A 121 12.71 -5.05 -5.76
CA GLY A 121 12.84 -6.29 -6.53
C GLY A 121 11.77 -7.35 -6.26
N ALA A 122 10.62 -6.97 -5.70
CA ALA A 122 9.48 -7.87 -5.51
C ALA A 122 9.12 -8.60 -6.82
N LYS A 123 8.92 -9.92 -6.73
CA LYS A 123 8.48 -10.79 -7.84
C LYS A 123 6.98 -11.01 -7.83
N LEU A 124 6.38 -11.00 -6.65
CA LEU A 124 4.94 -11.08 -6.43
C LEU A 124 4.50 -10.01 -5.43
N ILE A 125 3.39 -9.34 -5.74
CA ILE A 125 2.81 -8.32 -4.86
C ILE A 125 1.43 -8.78 -4.41
N SER A 126 1.32 -9.02 -3.11
CA SER A 126 0.05 -9.31 -2.44
C SER A 126 -0.43 -8.10 -1.69
N MET A 127 -1.75 -7.92 -1.61
CA MET A 127 -2.35 -6.70 -1.09
C MET A 127 -3.54 -7.02 -0.20
N VAL A 128 -3.65 -6.31 0.93
CA VAL A 128 -4.78 -6.42 1.87
C VAL A 128 -5.29 -5.03 2.24
N GLY A 129 -6.59 -4.89 2.49
CA GLY A 129 -7.17 -3.58 2.83
C GLY A 129 -7.28 -2.59 1.68
N PHE A 130 -7.29 -3.07 0.43
CA PHE A 130 -7.50 -2.27 -0.78
C PHE A 130 -8.97 -2.31 -1.20
N ASP A 131 -9.85 -1.98 -0.26
CA ASP A 131 -11.29 -2.23 -0.36
C ASP A 131 -11.98 -1.33 -1.40
N GLY A 132 -11.33 -0.24 -1.80
CA GLY A 132 -11.84 0.69 -2.81
C GLY A 132 -12.89 1.67 -2.30
N PHE A 133 -12.88 1.97 -1.00
CA PHE A 133 -13.79 2.93 -0.37
C PHE A 133 -15.28 2.63 -0.64
N LYS A 134 -15.71 1.36 -0.54
CA LYS A 134 -17.11 0.94 -0.81
C LYS A 134 -18.15 1.66 0.05
N ASP A 135 -17.77 2.07 1.26
CA ASP A 135 -18.66 2.68 2.24
C ASP A 135 -18.09 4.05 2.71
N PRO A 136 -18.81 5.17 2.53
CA PRO A 136 -18.37 6.48 3.00
C PRO A 136 -18.25 6.57 4.53
N GLN A 137 -19.01 5.76 5.27
CA GLN A 137 -18.96 5.71 6.74
C GLN A 137 -17.83 4.81 7.24
N LYS A 138 -17.43 3.82 6.45
CA LYS A 138 -16.40 2.82 6.79
C LYS A 138 -15.27 2.80 5.76
N THR A 139 -14.65 3.95 5.50
CA THR A 139 -13.58 4.04 4.50
C THR A 139 -12.25 3.42 4.95
N HIS A 140 -12.01 3.35 6.26
CA HIS A 140 -10.77 2.82 6.84
C HIS A 140 -11.08 1.99 8.08
N TRP A 141 -10.16 1.10 8.44
CA TRP A 141 -10.24 0.33 9.68
C TRP A 141 -9.97 1.20 10.96
N TYR A 142 -9.64 2.48 10.77
CA TYR A 142 -9.37 3.47 11.81
C TYR A 142 -10.06 4.81 11.54
N ARG A 143 -10.31 5.59 12.60
CA ARG A 143 -10.99 6.89 12.47
C ARG A 143 -10.12 7.89 11.72
N THR A 144 -10.62 8.32 10.56
CA THR A 144 -10.02 9.40 9.76
C THR A 144 -11.12 10.17 9.05
N GLU A 145 -10.97 11.48 8.96
CA GLU A 145 -11.89 12.32 8.20
C GLU A 145 -11.55 12.16 6.72
N GLN A 146 -12.55 11.81 5.92
CA GLN A 146 -12.39 11.66 4.48
C GLN A 146 -13.42 12.48 3.74
N ASN A 147 -13.00 13.01 2.60
CA ASN A 147 -13.89 13.62 1.63
C ASN A 147 -14.31 12.53 0.62
N TRP A 148 -15.61 12.26 0.52
CA TRP A 148 -16.12 11.18 -0.32
C TRP A 148 -15.74 11.32 -1.81
N LYS A 149 -15.84 12.53 -2.37
CA LYS A 149 -15.41 12.79 -3.76
C LYS A 149 -13.93 12.47 -3.96
N ARG A 150 -13.10 12.78 -2.96
CA ARG A 150 -11.68 12.39 -2.97
C ARG A 150 -11.48 10.88 -2.91
N CYS A 151 -12.26 10.16 -2.10
CA CYS A 151 -12.20 8.70 -2.03
C CYS A 151 -12.54 8.05 -3.38
N GLN A 152 -13.64 8.47 -4.02
CA GLN A 152 -14.01 7.98 -5.35
C GLN A 152 -12.92 8.27 -6.40
N TRP A 153 -12.35 9.47 -6.34
CA TRP A 153 -11.24 9.84 -7.22
C TRP A 153 -9.97 8.98 -6.98
N GLN A 154 -9.64 8.71 -5.72
CA GLN A 154 -8.51 7.85 -5.35
C GLN A 154 -8.75 6.38 -5.73
N GLN A 155 -9.99 5.91 -5.64
CA GLN A 155 -10.39 4.58 -6.13
C GLN A 155 -10.12 4.47 -7.62
N GLN A 156 -10.55 5.45 -8.42
CA GLN A 156 -10.31 5.45 -9.86
C GLN A 156 -8.81 5.49 -10.18
N CYS A 157 -8.04 6.36 -9.51
CA CYS A 157 -6.60 6.40 -9.73
C CYS A 157 -5.91 5.08 -9.35
N THR A 158 -6.34 4.45 -8.26
CA THR A 158 -5.83 3.13 -7.84
C THR A 158 -6.13 2.07 -8.90
N LYS A 159 -7.36 2.05 -9.45
CA LYS A 159 -7.73 1.15 -10.55
C LYS A 159 -6.84 1.33 -11.78
N ASP A 160 -6.62 2.57 -12.21
CA ASP A 160 -5.79 2.86 -13.38
C ASP A 160 -4.32 2.46 -13.15
N ILE A 161 -3.78 2.68 -11.93
CA ILE A 161 -2.43 2.26 -11.56
C ILE A 161 -2.33 0.74 -11.57
N LEU A 162 -3.24 0.02 -10.91
CA LEU A 162 -3.22 -1.44 -10.87
C LEU A 162 -3.25 -2.03 -12.29
N LYS A 163 -4.09 -1.49 -13.17
CA LYS A 163 -4.14 -1.89 -14.60
C LYS A 163 -2.82 -1.66 -15.35
N ASN A 164 -2.03 -0.65 -14.96
CA ASN A 164 -0.73 -0.39 -15.58
C ASN A 164 0.35 -1.32 -15.02
N VAL A 165 0.34 -1.53 -13.71
CA VAL A 165 1.33 -2.37 -13.02
C VAL A 165 1.11 -3.85 -13.36
N SER A 166 -0.14 -4.32 -13.43
CA SER A 166 -0.46 -5.75 -13.66
C SER A 166 0.02 -6.29 -15.01
N LYS A 167 0.37 -5.40 -15.94
CA LYS A 167 1.01 -5.74 -17.22
C LYS A 167 2.49 -6.11 -17.09
N LEU A 168 3.10 -5.76 -15.96
CA LEU A 168 4.54 -5.85 -15.70
C LEU A 168 4.85 -6.77 -14.52
N PHE A 169 3.97 -6.81 -13.52
CA PHE A 169 4.15 -7.59 -12.29
C PHE A 169 2.86 -8.34 -11.95
N PRO A 170 2.97 -9.57 -11.42
CA PRO A 170 1.81 -10.25 -10.85
C PRO A 170 1.38 -9.54 -9.57
N ILE A 171 0.09 -9.24 -9.48
CA ILE A 171 -0.54 -8.55 -8.35
C ILE A 171 -1.79 -9.33 -7.96
N LYS A 172 -1.95 -9.56 -6.66
CA LYS A 172 -3.18 -10.11 -6.09
C LYS A 172 -3.63 -9.34 -4.86
N ILE A 173 -4.95 -9.32 -4.65
CA ILE A 173 -5.62 -8.74 -3.50
C ILE A 173 -6.31 -9.88 -2.76
N LEU A 174 -5.95 -10.07 -1.49
CA LEU A 174 -6.39 -11.22 -0.69
C LEU A 174 -7.69 -10.94 0.07
N THR A 175 -8.03 -9.67 0.29
CA THR A 175 -9.27 -9.26 0.97
C THR A 175 -10.32 -8.73 -0.01
N PRO A 176 -11.63 -8.81 0.32
CA PRO A 176 -12.68 -8.32 -0.56
C PRO A 176 -12.46 -6.89 -1.04
N THR A 177 -12.53 -6.67 -2.35
CA THR A 177 -12.19 -5.39 -2.99
C THR A 177 -13.19 -5.03 -4.11
N VAL A 178 -13.20 -3.77 -4.55
CA VAL A 178 -13.88 -3.36 -5.80
C VAL A 178 -13.05 -3.65 -7.04
N PHE A 179 -11.76 -3.97 -6.88
CA PHE A 179 -10.85 -4.26 -7.97
C PHE A 179 -10.87 -5.76 -8.27
N GLU A 180 -12.05 -6.28 -8.66
CA GLU A 180 -12.36 -7.72 -8.76
C GLU A 180 -11.39 -8.51 -9.65
N GLU A 181 -10.85 -7.88 -10.70
CA GLU A 181 -9.83 -8.47 -11.59
C GLU A 181 -8.57 -8.94 -10.85
N TYR A 182 -8.29 -8.36 -9.67
CA TYR A 182 -7.12 -8.69 -8.87
C TYR A 182 -7.48 -9.44 -7.58
N TYR A 183 -8.75 -9.78 -7.36
CA TYR A 183 -9.18 -10.45 -6.13
C TYR A 183 -8.97 -11.98 -6.22
N GLU A 184 -8.15 -12.53 -5.33
CA GLU A 184 -7.90 -13.98 -5.27
C GLU A 184 -8.43 -14.63 -3.98
N GLY A 185 -8.60 -13.87 -2.90
CA GLY A 185 -8.90 -14.43 -1.58
C GLY A 185 -7.66 -15.01 -0.89
N PHE A 186 -7.88 -15.69 0.25
CA PHE A 186 -6.84 -16.40 1.01
C PHE A 186 -6.85 -17.90 0.70
#